data_AF-A0A1H4HLB7-F1
#
_entry.id   AF-A0A1H4HLB7-F1
#
_cell.length_a   1.000
_cell.length_b   1.000
_cell.length_c   1.000
_cell.angle_alpha   90.00
_cell.angle_beta   90.00
_cell.angle_gamma   90.00
#
_symmetry.space_group_name_H-M   'P 1'
#
loop_
_entity.id
_entity.type
_entity.pdbx_description
1 polymer ?
#
loop_
_entity_poly.entity_id
_entity_poly.type
_entity_poly.pdbx_seq_one_letter_code
_entity_poly.pdbx_strand_id
1 'polypeptide(L)'
;MPFQNIIRDISPVRLQQVLEDSEQPGVTPSVIRQSDGNFTVVLVLDDSKNMAPSATESEAEALKPVASTHLGPVSPPTNATKFAQLASEYTQYFDACITSAQHVTEVNKRVDKMQASAERYRALADPLGIPWYFVAIIHSLESGCDFGTHLHNGDPLSARTIQVPKGRPASGSPPFTWEASAKDALEIKGFIGQADWSIARMLYRWEANNGFGYRPRGVPSPYLWSFSNLYVKGRYVADHIFDPDSVSKQCGAGVLLKALMARAVEHL
;
A
#
# COMPACT_ATOMS: atom_id res chain seq x y z
N MET A 1 -4.92 15.96 -17.63
CA MET A 1 -3.65 16.64 -17.33
C MET A 1 -2.64 15.53 -17.44
N PRO A 2 -1.64 15.63 -18.33
CA PRO A 2 -0.70 14.53 -18.52
C PRO A 2 -0.01 14.22 -17.20
N PHE A 3 -0.12 12.97 -16.76
CA PHE A 3 0.42 12.50 -15.49
C PHE A 3 1.96 12.57 -15.54
N GLN A 4 2.58 13.03 -14.45
CA GLN A 4 4.03 13.15 -14.32
C GLN A 4 4.52 12.32 -13.12
N ASN A 5 5.32 11.28 -13.37
CA ASN A 5 6.03 10.58 -12.30
C ASN A 5 7.44 11.16 -12.17
N ILE A 6 7.82 11.65 -10.98
CA ILE A 6 9.10 12.33 -10.75
C ILE A 6 9.98 11.45 -9.87
N ILE A 7 11.09 10.98 -10.43
CA ILE A 7 12.11 10.18 -9.74
C ILE A 7 13.31 11.10 -9.48
N ARG A 8 13.60 11.40 -8.21
CA ARG A 8 14.67 12.33 -7.80
C ARG A 8 15.93 11.59 -7.36
N ASP A 9 17.02 12.35 -7.21
CA ASP A 9 18.28 11.93 -6.61
C ASP A 9 18.90 10.67 -7.25
N ILE A 10 18.74 10.56 -8.57
CA ILE A 10 19.27 9.44 -9.35
C ILE A 10 20.75 9.67 -9.58
N SER A 11 21.60 8.83 -8.99
CA SER A 11 23.04 8.88 -9.26
C SER A 11 23.34 8.62 -10.75
N PRO A 12 24.46 9.14 -11.30
CA PRO A 12 24.85 8.90 -12.69
C PRO A 12 24.87 7.43 -13.11
N VAL A 13 25.25 6.54 -12.19
CA VAL A 13 25.33 5.09 -12.42
C VAL A 13 23.95 4.44 -12.57
N ARG A 14 22.91 5.05 -11.97
CA ARG A 14 21.54 4.52 -11.95
C ARG A 14 20.63 5.15 -13.02
N LEU A 15 21.08 6.21 -13.69
CA LEU A 15 20.27 6.93 -14.67
C LEU A 15 19.83 6.03 -15.83
N GLN A 16 20.75 5.27 -16.41
CA GLN A 16 20.45 4.42 -17.56
C GLN A 16 19.41 3.35 -17.21
N GLN A 17 19.57 2.68 -16.05
CA GLN A 17 18.60 1.69 -15.57
C GLN A 17 17.22 2.31 -15.33
N VAL A 18 17.15 3.52 -14.74
CA VAL A 18 15.86 4.19 -14.52
C VAL A 18 15.17 4.53 -15.83
N LEU A 19 15.91 4.91 -16.87
CA LEU A 19 15.34 5.17 -18.19
C LEU A 19 14.81 3.89 -18.84
N GLU A 20 15.59 2.80 -18.80
CA GLU A 20 15.20 1.49 -19.33
C GLU A 20 13.97 0.91 -18.60
N ASP A 21 13.94 1.00 -17.26
CA ASP A 21 12.80 0.56 -16.43
C ASP A 21 11.53 1.38 -16.71
N SER A 22 11.69 2.57 -17.28
CA SER A 22 10.59 3.52 -17.56
C SER A 22 10.15 3.51 -19.03
N GLU A 23 10.79 2.73 -19.90
CA GLU A 23 10.42 2.65 -21.32
C GLU A 23 9.06 1.96 -21.50
N GLN A 24 8.03 2.75 -21.82
CA GLN A 24 6.69 2.23 -22.09
C GLN A 24 5.98 3.06 -23.18
N PRO A 25 5.08 2.44 -23.97
CA PRO A 25 4.30 3.16 -24.97
C PRO A 25 3.51 4.33 -24.34
N GLY A 26 3.69 5.53 -24.89
CA GLY A 26 3.01 6.74 -24.40
C GLY A 26 3.66 7.39 -23.18
N VAL A 27 4.82 6.89 -22.71
CA VAL A 27 5.63 7.53 -21.66
C VAL A 27 6.83 8.23 -22.29
N THR A 28 7.01 9.51 -21.99
CA THR A 28 8.19 10.28 -22.42
C THR A 28 9.03 10.69 -21.20
N PRO A 29 10.26 10.18 -21.04
CA PRO A 29 11.16 10.59 -19.97
C PRO A 29 11.85 11.93 -20.28
N SER A 30 11.96 12.79 -19.28
CA SER A 30 12.76 14.02 -19.28
C SER A 30 13.80 13.95 -18.16
N VAL A 31 15.08 14.11 -18.51
CA VAL A 31 16.19 14.01 -17.55
C VAL A 31 16.71 15.41 -17.21
N ILE A 32 16.72 15.75 -15.93
CA ILE A 32 17.19 17.03 -15.40
C ILE A 32 18.41 16.76 -14.53
N ARG A 33 19.56 17.33 -14.88
CA ARG A 33 20.77 17.23 -14.05
C ARG A 33 20.73 18.27 -12.92
N GLN A 34 21.02 17.83 -11.71
CA GLN A 34 21.07 18.68 -10.52
C GLN A 34 22.50 19.18 -10.22
N SER A 35 22.58 20.20 -9.36
CA SER A 35 23.85 20.86 -8.98
C SER A 35 24.82 19.97 -8.20
N ASP A 36 24.30 18.92 -7.56
CA ASP A 36 25.06 17.90 -6.82
C ASP A 36 25.59 16.77 -7.73
N GLY A 37 25.28 16.81 -9.03
CA GLY A 37 25.68 15.80 -10.01
C GLY A 37 24.69 14.63 -10.17
N ASN A 38 23.61 14.57 -9.38
CA ASN A 38 22.53 13.60 -9.53
C ASN A 38 21.51 14.06 -10.59
N PHE A 39 20.52 13.22 -10.88
CA PHE A 39 19.51 13.45 -11.89
C PHE A 39 18.10 13.33 -11.31
N THR A 40 17.18 14.10 -11.89
CA THR A 40 15.74 13.92 -11.75
C THR A 40 15.18 13.44 -13.09
N VAL A 41 14.46 12.33 -13.10
CA VAL A 41 13.74 11.82 -14.27
C VAL A 41 12.26 12.11 -14.09
N VAL A 42 11.66 12.81 -15.05
CA VAL A 42 10.23 13.11 -15.11
C VAL A 42 9.62 12.28 -16.24
N LEU A 43 8.70 11.38 -15.92
CA LEU A 43 8.02 10.52 -16.87
C LEU A 43 6.64 11.10 -17.16
N VAL A 44 6.40 11.54 -18.40
CA VAL A 44 5.13 12.13 -18.83
C VAL A 44 4.31 11.13 -19.62
N LEU A 45 3.08 10.88 -19.21
CA LEU A 45 2.13 10.00 -19.91
C LEU A 45 1.22 10.82 -20.84
N ASP A 46 1.15 10.43 -22.11
CA ASP A 46 0.34 11.11 -23.13
C ASP A 46 -1.13 10.60 -23.10
N ASP A 47 -2.08 11.50 -22.79
CA ASP A 47 -3.49 11.19 -22.46
C ASP A 47 -4.37 10.75 -23.67
N SER A 48 -3.80 10.42 -24.83
CA SER A 48 -4.60 10.16 -26.03
C SER A 48 -5.00 8.68 -26.23
N LYS A 49 -6.11 8.25 -25.60
CA LYS A 49 -7.24 7.42 -26.15
C LYS A 49 -7.88 6.40 -25.16
N ASN A 50 -9.17 6.67 -24.85
CA ASN A 50 -10.33 5.85 -24.43
C ASN A 50 -10.23 4.30 -24.31
N MET A 51 -10.81 3.73 -23.24
CA MET A 51 -12.17 3.13 -23.18
C MET A 51 -12.41 2.39 -21.85
N ALA A 52 -13.59 2.58 -21.22
CA ALA A 52 -14.10 1.73 -20.14
C ALA A 52 -14.50 0.33 -20.65
N PRO A 53 -14.64 -0.69 -19.78
CA PRO A 53 -16.00 -1.06 -19.36
C PRO A 53 -16.16 -1.58 -17.91
N SER A 54 -17.45 -1.81 -17.62
CA SER A 54 -18.14 -2.25 -16.39
C SER A 54 -17.83 -3.67 -15.89
N ALA A 55 -18.23 -3.94 -14.65
CA ALA A 55 -18.09 -5.16 -13.86
C ALA A 55 -18.64 -6.46 -14.49
N THR A 56 -17.97 -7.60 -14.29
CA THR A 56 -18.54 -8.93 -13.93
C THR A 56 -17.38 -9.87 -13.54
N GLU A 57 -17.58 -10.73 -12.54
CA GLU A 57 -16.71 -11.88 -12.26
C GLU A 57 -16.69 -12.85 -13.45
N SER A 58 -15.51 -13.27 -13.89
CA SER A 58 -15.29 -14.51 -14.66
C SER A 58 -13.80 -14.81 -14.72
N GLU A 59 -13.44 -16.03 -14.32
CA GLU A 59 -12.15 -16.64 -14.59
C GLU A 59 -11.92 -16.75 -16.10
N ALA A 60 -11.15 -15.83 -16.69
CA ALA A 60 -10.29 -16.07 -17.85
C ALA A 60 -9.73 -14.73 -18.37
N GLU A 61 -8.64 -14.27 -17.78
CA GLU A 61 -7.60 -13.55 -18.53
C GLU A 61 -6.32 -13.59 -17.69
N ALA A 62 -5.68 -14.76 -17.67
CA ALA A 62 -4.28 -14.84 -17.27
C ALA A 62 -3.45 -14.17 -18.37
N LEU A 63 -3.43 -12.82 -18.37
CA LEU A 63 -2.38 -12.08 -19.02
C LEU A 63 -1.07 -12.47 -18.33
N LYS A 64 -0.19 -13.10 -19.11
CA LYS A 64 1.13 -13.54 -18.66
C LYS A 64 1.80 -12.38 -17.91
N PRO A 65 2.25 -12.57 -16.66
CA PRO A 65 3.04 -11.55 -16.01
C PRO A 65 4.29 -11.34 -16.86
N VAL A 66 4.46 -10.12 -17.38
CA VAL A 66 5.78 -9.65 -17.80
C VAL A 66 6.61 -9.75 -16.52
N ALA A 67 7.55 -10.70 -16.52
CA ALA A 67 8.37 -10.99 -15.36
C ALA A 67 9.18 -9.74 -15.00
N SER A 68 8.73 -9.00 -13.98
CA SER A 68 9.62 -8.11 -13.24
C SER A 68 10.54 -9.01 -12.44
N THR A 69 11.72 -9.30 -12.97
CA THR A 69 12.75 -10.13 -12.32
C THR A 69 13.56 -9.37 -11.29
N HIS A 70 13.28 -8.09 -11.04
CA HIS A 70 14.11 -7.29 -10.14
C HIS A 70 13.42 -7.00 -8.81
N LEU A 71 13.87 -7.71 -7.76
CA LEU A 71 14.07 -7.03 -6.48
C LEU A 71 14.89 -5.78 -6.82
N GLY A 72 14.39 -4.58 -6.49
CA GLY A 72 15.23 -3.38 -6.47
C GLY A 72 16.47 -3.60 -5.57
N PRO A 73 17.34 -2.61 -5.38
CA PRO A 73 18.67 -2.78 -4.75
C PRO A 73 18.64 -3.10 -3.24
N VAL A 74 17.53 -3.64 -2.70
CA VAL A 74 17.37 -3.97 -1.29
C VAL A 74 17.57 -5.46 -1.04
N SER A 75 18.32 -5.78 0.01
CA SER A 75 18.54 -7.17 0.43
C SER A 75 17.23 -7.85 0.82
N PRO A 76 17.12 -9.19 0.70
CA PRO A 76 15.96 -9.93 1.17
C PRO A 76 15.60 -9.57 2.63
N PRO A 77 14.30 -9.60 3.01
CA PRO A 77 13.89 -9.23 4.36
C PRO A 77 14.56 -10.11 5.40
N THR A 78 15.01 -9.50 6.49
CA THR A 78 15.51 -10.23 7.65
C THR A 78 14.39 -11.00 8.35
N ASN A 79 14.75 -12.08 9.07
CA ASN A 79 13.81 -12.85 9.88
C ASN A 79 13.44 -12.17 11.22
N ALA A 80 13.92 -10.94 11.47
CA ALA A 80 13.67 -10.22 12.70
C ALA A 80 12.21 -9.75 12.81
N THR A 81 11.72 -9.55 14.04
CA THR A 81 10.34 -9.10 14.29
C THR A 81 10.26 -7.89 15.22
N LYS A 82 11.42 -7.41 15.70
CA LYS A 82 11.51 -6.26 16.59
C LYS A 82 11.79 -5.01 15.77
N PHE A 83 10.99 -3.97 15.99
CA PHE A 83 11.11 -2.72 15.23
C PHE A 83 12.54 -2.17 15.16
N ALA A 84 13.31 -2.19 16.26
CA ALA A 84 14.67 -1.67 16.29
C ALA A 84 15.59 -2.31 15.24
N GLN A 85 15.35 -3.58 14.89
CA GLN A 85 16.11 -4.32 13.88
C GLN A 85 15.57 -4.10 12.46
N LEU A 86 14.32 -3.64 12.34
CA LEU A 86 13.60 -3.52 11.08
C LEU A 86 13.49 -2.08 10.57
N ALA A 87 13.72 -1.06 11.42
CA ALA A 87 13.46 0.33 11.08
C ALA A 87 14.22 0.80 9.82
N SER A 88 15.51 0.45 9.73
CA SER A 88 16.32 0.79 8.54
C SER A 88 15.86 0.01 7.31
N GLU A 89 15.57 -1.29 7.46
CA GLU A 89 15.05 -2.13 6.37
C GLU A 89 13.76 -1.57 5.79
N TYR A 90 12.78 -1.19 6.63
CA TYR A 90 11.53 -0.58 6.16
C TYR A 90 11.75 0.71 5.39
N THR A 91 12.69 1.55 5.85
CA THR A 91 13.02 2.80 5.17
C THR A 91 13.61 2.53 3.80
N GLN A 92 14.60 1.61 3.72
CA GLN A 92 15.23 1.21 2.46
C GLN A 92 14.21 0.62 1.46
N TYR A 93 13.32 -0.26 1.94
CA TYR A 93 12.25 -0.82 1.11
C TYR A 93 11.30 0.28 0.65
N PHE A 94 10.86 1.17 1.53
CA PHE A 94 9.96 2.25 1.15
C PHE A 94 10.58 3.20 0.12
N ASP A 95 11.87 3.51 0.24
CA ASP A 95 12.61 4.36 -0.69
C ASP A 95 12.77 3.69 -2.06
N ALA A 96 13.03 2.37 -2.07
CA ALA A 96 13.15 1.58 -3.29
C ALA A 96 11.82 1.17 -3.93
N CYS A 97 10.69 1.41 -3.25
CA CYS A 97 9.36 1.02 -3.70
C CYS A 97 8.90 1.84 -4.89
N ILE A 98 8.67 1.16 -6.02
CA ILE A 98 8.12 1.69 -7.25
C ILE A 98 6.88 0.88 -7.61
N THR A 99 5.75 1.56 -7.76
CA THR A 99 4.51 0.92 -8.21
C THR A 99 4.70 0.36 -9.61
N SER A 100 4.36 -0.91 -9.81
CA SER A 100 4.41 -1.54 -11.13
C SER A 100 3.41 -0.85 -12.07
N ALA A 101 3.85 -0.52 -13.28
CA ALA A 101 3.05 0.22 -14.25
C ALA A 101 1.69 -0.42 -14.54
N GLN A 102 1.63 -1.75 -14.55
CA GLN A 102 0.39 -2.52 -14.77
C GLN A 102 -0.67 -2.26 -13.69
N HIS A 103 -0.26 -1.82 -12.49
CA HIS A 103 -1.14 -1.61 -11.35
C HIS A 103 -1.38 -0.14 -11.01
N VAL A 104 -0.73 0.82 -11.70
CA VAL A 104 -0.84 2.26 -11.40
C VAL A 104 -2.29 2.73 -11.38
N THR A 105 -3.10 2.33 -12.37
CA THR A 105 -4.52 2.71 -12.45
C THR A 105 -5.32 2.17 -11.26
N GLU A 106 -5.10 0.92 -10.85
CA GLU A 106 -5.80 0.34 -9.71
C GLU A 106 -5.39 1.00 -8.38
N VAL A 107 -4.09 1.22 -8.19
CA VAL A 107 -3.53 1.92 -7.02
C VAL A 107 -4.14 3.32 -6.93
N ASN A 108 -4.18 4.06 -8.03
CA ASN A 108 -4.75 5.39 -8.11
C ASN A 108 -6.22 5.42 -7.74
N LYS A 109 -7.03 4.49 -8.26
CA LYS A 109 -8.46 4.39 -7.92
C LYS A 109 -8.68 4.16 -6.41
N ARG A 110 -7.83 3.35 -5.77
CA ARG A 110 -7.88 3.14 -4.31
C ARG A 110 -7.51 4.42 -3.56
N VAL A 111 -6.49 5.13 -4.02
CA VAL A 111 -6.07 6.42 -3.45
C VAL A 111 -7.18 7.47 -3.59
N ASP A 112 -7.83 7.56 -4.75
CA ASP A 112 -8.98 8.46 -4.97
C ASP A 112 -10.10 8.18 -3.97
N LYS A 113 -10.46 6.89 -3.77
CA LYS A 113 -11.49 6.50 -2.81
C LYS A 113 -11.13 6.89 -1.37
N MET A 114 -9.85 6.75 -0.98
CA MET A 114 -9.37 7.18 0.33
C MET A 114 -9.43 8.70 0.48
N GLN A 115 -8.97 9.45 -0.53
CA GLN A 115 -8.96 10.92 -0.52
C GLN A 115 -10.37 11.50 -0.50
N ALA A 116 -11.31 10.92 -1.25
CA ALA A 116 -12.72 11.33 -1.26
C ALA A 116 -13.39 11.23 0.13
N SER A 117 -12.85 10.39 1.02
CA SER A 117 -13.33 10.22 2.39
C SER A 117 -12.36 10.76 3.46
N ALA A 118 -11.36 11.56 3.06
CA ALA A 118 -10.30 12.02 3.95
C ALA A 118 -10.82 12.78 5.17
N GLU A 119 -11.83 13.64 5.01
CA GLU A 119 -12.44 14.37 6.13
C GLU A 119 -13.08 13.42 7.15
N ARG A 120 -13.76 12.37 6.68
CA ARG A 120 -14.36 11.36 7.56
C ARG A 120 -13.30 10.58 8.35
N TYR A 121 -12.19 10.23 7.69
CA TYR A 121 -11.06 9.61 8.38
C TYR A 121 -10.42 10.56 9.41
N ARG A 122 -10.22 11.84 9.07
CA ARG A 122 -9.67 12.85 10.00
C ARG A 122 -10.55 13.05 11.23
N ALA A 123 -11.88 13.14 11.04
CA ALA A 123 -12.82 13.30 12.14
C ALA A 123 -12.72 12.18 13.19
N LEU A 124 -12.41 10.95 12.76
CA LEU A 124 -12.12 9.83 13.66
C LEU A 124 -10.69 9.86 14.20
N ALA A 125 -9.70 10.09 13.34
CA ALA A 125 -8.30 9.81 13.64
C ALA A 125 -7.58 10.94 14.39
N ASP A 126 -7.92 12.20 14.11
CA ASP A 126 -7.28 13.37 14.71
C ASP A 126 -7.47 13.40 16.25
N PRO A 127 -8.68 13.16 16.81
CA PRO A 127 -8.87 13.08 18.27
C PRO A 127 -8.12 11.91 18.92
N LEU A 128 -7.73 10.90 18.13
CA LEU A 128 -6.99 9.72 18.59
C LEU A 128 -5.47 9.87 18.43
N GLY A 129 -5.01 10.97 17.81
CA GLY A 129 -3.60 11.21 17.51
C GLY A 129 -3.04 10.25 16.44
N ILE A 130 -3.88 9.79 15.52
CA ILE A 130 -3.52 8.82 14.47
C ILE A 130 -3.57 9.55 13.11
N PRO A 131 -2.57 9.40 12.22
CA PRO A 131 -2.67 9.94 10.88
C PRO A 131 -3.86 9.32 10.13
N TRP A 132 -4.75 10.15 9.58
CA TRP A 132 -5.96 9.68 8.90
C TRP A 132 -5.67 8.64 7.80
N TYR A 133 -4.56 8.80 7.07
CA TYR A 133 -4.17 7.89 6.00
C TYR A 133 -3.72 6.52 6.53
N PHE A 134 -3.26 6.42 7.79
CA PHE A 134 -2.97 5.14 8.42
C PHE A 134 -4.25 4.30 8.56
N VAL A 135 -5.33 4.93 9.01
CA VAL A 135 -6.66 4.32 9.15
C VAL A 135 -7.24 4.01 7.76
N ALA A 136 -7.13 4.93 6.81
CA ALA A 136 -7.65 4.76 5.45
C ALA A 136 -7.00 3.58 4.72
N ILE A 137 -5.68 3.38 4.88
CA ILE A 137 -4.96 2.26 4.28
C ILE A 137 -5.43 0.93 4.89
N ILE A 138 -5.56 0.84 6.22
CA ILE A 138 -6.15 -0.37 6.87
C ILE A 138 -7.54 -0.62 6.29
N HIS A 139 -8.39 0.39 6.25
CA HIS A 139 -9.76 0.25 5.73
C HIS A 139 -9.80 -0.17 4.26
N SER A 140 -8.87 0.31 3.43
CA SER A 140 -8.72 -0.10 2.04
C SER A 140 -8.35 -1.58 1.90
N LEU A 141 -7.51 -2.09 2.80
CA LEU A 141 -7.05 -3.47 2.76
C LEU A 141 -8.04 -4.46 3.37
N GLU A 142 -8.74 -4.08 4.43
CA GLU A 142 -9.68 -4.98 5.12
C GLU A 142 -11.07 -5.02 4.45
N SER A 143 -11.52 -3.91 3.83
CA SER A 143 -12.88 -3.84 3.25
C SER A 143 -13.00 -2.97 1.99
N GLY A 144 -11.88 -2.59 1.37
CA GLY A 144 -11.92 -1.76 0.16
C GLY A 144 -12.51 -0.37 0.40
N CYS A 145 -12.41 0.16 1.62
CA CYS A 145 -13.05 1.40 2.08
C CYS A 145 -14.60 1.33 2.07
N ASP A 146 -15.19 0.22 2.48
CA ASP A 146 -16.63 0.09 2.68
C ASP A 146 -17.06 0.50 4.10
N PHE A 147 -17.63 1.70 4.21
CA PHE A 147 -18.15 2.23 5.48
C PHE A 147 -19.40 1.52 6.02
N GLY A 148 -19.92 0.49 5.33
CA GLY A 148 -20.93 -0.44 5.84
C GLY A 148 -20.35 -1.62 6.63
N THR A 149 -19.03 -1.70 6.76
CA THR A 149 -18.33 -2.85 7.38
C THR A 149 -17.46 -2.45 8.58
N HIS A 150 -17.22 -3.41 9.46
CA HIS A 150 -16.33 -3.29 10.60
C HIS A 150 -14.87 -3.18 10.15
N LEU A 151 -14.15 -2.15 10.62
CA LEU A 151 -12.70 -2.01 10.38
C LEU A 151 -11.87 -3.19 10.92
N HIS A 152 -12.43 -3.99 11.82
CA HIS A 152 -11.76 -5.16 12.37
C HIS A 152 -11.38 -6.20 11.31
N ASN A 153 -12.32 -6.53 10.42
CA ASN A 153 -12.27 -7.71 9.56
C ASN A 153 -13.28 -7.71 8.39
N GLY A 154 -13.99 -6.60 8.17
CA GLY A 154 -14.94 -6.47 7.05
C GLY A 154 -16.34 -7.05 7.28
N ASP A 155 -16.66 -7.59 8.47
CA ASP A 155 -18.04 -8.03 8.78
C ASP A 155 -19.04 -6.84 8.70
N PRO A 156 -20.33 -7.03 8.34
CA PRO A 156 -21.30 -5.94 8.27
C PRO A 156 -21.59 -5.26 9.62
N LEU A 157 -21.74 -3.93 9.63
CA LEU A 157 -22.04 -3.14 10.84
C LEU A 157 -23.44 -3.41 11.45
N SER A 158 -24.28 -4.21 10.78
CA SER A 158 -25.63 -4.58 11.23
C SER A 158 -25.65 -5.61 12.36
N ALA A 159 -24.49 -6.19 12.68
CA ALA A 159 -24.32 -7.14 13.78
C ALA A 159 -22.98 -6.89 14.47
N ARG A 160 -22.58 -7.79 15.38
CA ARG A 160 -21.21 -7.83 15.89
C ARG A 160 -20.36 -8.73 15.01
N THR A 161 -19.05 -8.54 15.04
CA THR A 161 -18.12 -9.40 14.30
C THR A 161 -18.28 -10.87 14.69
N ILE A 162 -18.39 -11.73 13.67
CA ILE A 162 -18.35 -13.19 13.80
C ILE A 162 -16.93 -13.69 13.52
N GLN A 163 -16.23 -13.01 12.61
CA GLN A 163 -14.81 -13.23 12.35
C GLN A 163 -13.96 -12.67 13.50
N VAL A 164 -12.71 -13.12 13.59
CA VAL A 164 -11.79 -12.68 14.64
C VAL A 164 -11.38 -11.21 14.38
N PRO A 165 -11.31 -10.35 15.41
CA PRO A 165 -11.75 -10.57 16.79
C PRO A 165 -13.28 -10.64 16.89
N LYS A 166 -13.81 -11.71 17.50
CA LYS A 166 -15.26 -11.95 17.60
C LYS A 166 -15.94 -11.03 18.61
N GLY A 167 -17.22 -10.73 18.39
CA GLY A 167 -18.09 -10.03 19.33
C GLY A 167 -17.87 -8.52 19.43
N ARG A 168 -17.24 -7.91 18.44
CA ARG A 168 -16.90 -6.47 18.42
C ARG A 168 -17.93 -5.65 17.63
N PRO A 169 -18.11 -4.35 17.97
CA PRO A 169 -17.61 -3.63 19.16
C PRO A 169 -18.14 -4.23 20.45
N ALA A 170 -17.38 -4.17 21.56
CA ALA A 170 -17.79 -4.84 22.81
C ALA A 170 -19.01 -4.16 23.46
N SER A 171 -19.09 -2.83 23.40
CA SER A 171 -20.19 -2.03 23.95
C SER A 171 -21.15 -1.52 22.88
N GLY A 172 -22.38 -1.20 23.28
CA GLY A 172 -23.42 -0.67 22.39
C GLY A 172 -24.25 -1.77 21.70
N SER A 173 -25.19 -1.34 20.86
CA SER A 173 -26.10 -2.21 20.10
C SER A 173 -26.04 -1.89 18.61
N PRO A 174 -26.09 -2.91 17.73
CA PRO A 174 -26.14 -2.69 16.29
C PRO A 174 -27.48 -2.07 15.83
N PRO A 175 -27.54 -1.45 14.63
CA PRO A 175 -26.41 -1.24 13.73
C PRO A 175 -25.42 -0.23 14.29
N PHE A 176 -24.13 -0.52 14.15
CA PHE A 176 -23.06 0.35 14.63
C PHE A 176 -22.74 1.44 13.59
N THR A 177 -22.30 2.61 14.04
CA THR A 177 -21.62 3.54 13.14
C THR A 177 -20.23 3.01 12.82
N TRP A 178 -19.72 3.36 11.64
CA TRP A 178 -18.36 2.99 11.26
C TRP A 178 -17.33 3.56 12.25
N GLU A 179 -17.51 4.80 12.69
CA GLU A 179 -16.61 5.50 13.62
C GLU A 179 -16.52 4.79 14.98
N ALA A 180 -17.67 4.36 15.52
CA ALA A 180 -17.70 3.62 16.78
C ALA A 180 -16.97 2.28 16.66
N SER A 181 -17.20 1.55 15.57
CA SER A 181 -16.50 0.29 15.33
C SER A 181 -15.01 0.48 15.02
N ALA A 182 -14.65 1.49 14.24
CA ALA A 182 -13.27 1.77 13.90
C ALA A 182 -12.47 2.18 15.14
N LYS A 183 -13.07 2.97 16.06
CA LYS A 183 -12.44 3.30 17.34
C LYS A 183 -12.17 2.05 18.18
N ASP A 184 -13.13 1.13 18.32
CA ASP A 184 -12.94 -0.15 19.04
C ASP A 184 -11.79 -0.97 18.41
N ALA A 185 -11.71 -1.01 17.07
CA ALA A 185 -10.62 -1.67 16.35
C ALA A 185 -9.25 -1.05 16.62
N LEU A 186 -9.14 0.27 16.56
CA LEU A 186 -7.89 1.01 16.78
C LEU A 186 -7.42 0.89 18.25
N GLU A 187 -8.35 0.83 19.19
CA GLU A 187 -8.08 0.63 20.62
C GLU A 187 -7.50 -0.76 20.90
N ILE A 188 -8.17 -1.82 20.43
CA ILE A 188 -7.70 -3.20 20.63
C ILE A 188 -6.34 -3.44 19.98
N LYS A 189 -6.09 -2.82 18.82
CA LYS A 189 -4.80 -2.91 18.14
C LYS A 189 -3.70 -2.07 18.82
N GLY A 190 -4.02 -1.32 19.87
CA GLY A 190 -3.06 -0.54 20.65
C GLY A 190 -2.50 0.66 19.90
N PHE A 191 -3.23 1.18 18.92
CA PHE A 191 -2.80 2.31 18.10
C PHE A 191 -3.11 3.66 18.74
N ILE A 192 -4.12 3.73 19.61
CA ILE A 192 -4.44 4.95 20.36
C ILE A 192 -3.33 5.24 21.38
N GLY A 193 -2.91 6.51 21.46
CA GLY A 193 -1.86 6.98 22.38
C GLY A 193 -0.42 6.73 21.90
N GLN A 194 -0.25 6.21 20.68
CA GLN A 194 1.07 6.07 20.08
C GLN A 194 1.60 7.40 19.56
N ALA A 195 2.87 7.72 19.82
CA ALA A 195 3.48 8.99 19.40
C ALA A 195 4.27 8.89 18.07
N ASP A 196 4.99 7.78 17.86
CA ASP A 196 5.79 7.60 16.65
C ASP A 196 4.90 7.14 15.48
N TRP A 197 4.80 7.98 14.46
CA TRP A 197 4.11 7.71 13.18
C TRP A 197 5.05 7.89 11.98
N SER A 198 6.35 7.70 12.18
CA SER A 198 7.31 7.64 11.08
C SER A 198 6.90 6.55 10.07
N ILE A 199 7.34 6.70 8.82
CA ILE A 199 7.05 5.75 7.74
C ILE A 199 7.44 4.32 8.15
N ALA A 200 8.65 4.13 8.68
CA ALA A 200 9.11 2.84 9.17
C ALA A 200 8.20 2.26 10.28
N ARG A 201 7.71 3.12 11.19
CA ARG A 201 6.82 2.67 12.26
C ARG A 201 5.44 2.26 11.73
N MET A 202 4.90 2.99 10.77
CA MET A 202 3.63 2.64 10.14
C MET A 202 3.73 1.31 9.37
N LEU A 203 4.79 1.13 8.57
CA LEU A 203 5.07 -0.13 7.87
C LEU A 203 5.20 -1.30 8.85
N TYR A 204 5.92 -1.10 9.97
CA TYR A 204 5.99 -2.08 11.04
C TYR A 204 4.62 -2.44 11.63
N ARG A 205 3.78 -1.44 11.94
CA ARG A 205 2.45 -1.67 12.51
C ARG A 205 1.52 -2.40 11.54
N TRP A 206 1.55 -2.07 10.24
CA TRP A 206 0.79 -2.78 9.22
C TRP A 206 1.26 -4.22 9.05
N GLU A 207 2.58 -4.46 9.00
CA GLU A 207 3.09 -5.83 8.92
C GLU A 207 2.79 -6.62 10.19
N ALA A 208 2.93 -6.02 11.38
CA ALA A 208 2.57 -6.66 12.64
C ALA A 208 1.08 -6.99 12.71
N ASN A 209 0.23 -6.12 12.17
CA ASN A 209 -1.21 -6.32 12.11
C ASN A 209 -1.59 -7.52 11.22
N ASN A 210 -0.89 -7.70 10.10
CA ASN A 210 -1.07 -8.85 9.21
C ASN A 210 -0.33 -10.12 9.69
N GLY A 211 0.82 -9.96 10.35
CA GLY A 211 1.72 -11.00 10.80
C GLY A 211 3.05 -11.09 10.01
N PHE A 212 4.11 -11.51 10.70
CA PHE A 212 5.49 -11.60 10.20
C PHE A 212 5.85 -12.92 9.49
N GLY A 213 4.86 -13.71 9.06
CA GLY A 213 5.08 -15.08 8.54
C GLY A 213 5.94 -15.16 7.27
N TYR A 214 6.07 -14.06 6.53
CA TYR A 214 6.89 -13.94 5.33
C TYR A 214 8.39 -13.77 5.61
N ARG A 215 8.74 -13.20 6.76
CA ARG A 215 10.13 -12.88 7.12
C ARG A 215 11.05 -14.10 7.21
N PRO A 216 10.67 -15.21 7.86
CA PRO A 216 11.48 -16.43 7.86
C PRO A 216 11.67 -17.07 6.47
N ARG A 217 10.91 -16.62 5.46
CA ARG A 217 10.97 -17.11 4.09
C ARG A 217 11.80 -16.21 3.18
N GLY A 218 12.29 -15.07 3.69
CA GLY A 218 12.99 -14.07 2.86
C GLY A 218 12.10 -13.47 1.78
N VAL A 219 10.78 -13.50 1.95
CA VAL A 219 9.81 -12.96 0.99
C VAL A 219 9.31 -11.61 1.50
N PRO A 220 9.37 -10.54 0.70
CA PRO A 220 8.74 -9.26 1.05
C PRO A 220 7.24 -9.46 1.24
N SER A 221 6.68 -8.97 2.36
CA SER A 221 5.27 -9.17 2.69
C SER A 221 4.37 -8.61 1.57
N PRO A 222 3.52 -9.42 0.91
CA PRO A 222 2.56 -8.91 -0.06
C PRO A 222 1.60 -7.88 0.54
N TYR A 223 1.31 -7.95 1.85
CA TYR A 223 0.47 -6.96 2.54
C TYR A 223 1.10 -5.56 2.53
N LEU A 224 2.43 -5.45 2.44
CA LEU A 224 3.12 -4.16 2.31
C LEU A 224 3.43 -3.81 0.85
N TRP A 225 3.89 -4.78 0.07
CA TRP A 225 4.64 -4.51 -1.17
C TRP A 225 4.02 -5.06 -2.45
N SER A 226 2.90 -5.78 -2.39
CA SER A 226 2.22 -6.23 -3.61
C SER A 226 1.83 -5.04 -4.48
N PHE A 227 1.95 -5.21 -5.81
CA PHE A 227 1.85 -4.18 -6.85
C PHE A 227 3.07 -3.26 -6.97
N SER A 228 4.19 -3.58 -6.34
CA SER A 228 5.47 -2.89 -6.56
C SER A 228 6.54 -3.81 -7.14
N ASN A 229 7.66 -3.22 -7.56
CA ASN A 229 8.90 -3.94 -7.90
C ASN A 229 9.47 -4.80 -6.75
N LEU A 230 9.05 -4.58 -5.51
CA LEU A 230 9.58 -5.31 -4.35
C LEU A 230 8.91 -6.66 -4.12
N TYR A 231 7.82 -6.97 -4.81
CA TYR A 231 7.09 -8.23 -4.65
C TYR A 231 6.76 -8.86 -5.99
N VAL A 232 7.11 -10.14 -6.16
CA VAL A 232 6.81 -10.91 -7.37
C VAL A 232 5.73 -11.94 -7.10
N LYS A 233 5.97 -12.85 -6.15
CA LYS A 233 5.09 -13.97 -5.80
C LYS A 233 5.42 -14.53 -4.41
N GLY A 234 4.61 -15.48 -3.95
CA GLY A 234 4.70 -16.08 -2.63
C GLY A 234 3.68 -15.43 -1.70
N ARG A 235 2.63 -16.15 -1.32
CA ARG A 235 1.65 -15.67 -0.34
C ARG A 235 1.09 -16.78 0.53
N TYR A 236 0.58 -16.42 1.70
CA TYR A 236 -0.35 -17.30 2.40
C TYR A 236 -1.70 -17.28 1.66
N VAL A 237 -2.16 -18.44 1.24
CA VAL A 237 -3.47 -18.63 0.57
C VAL A 237 -4.56 -19.00 1.57
N ALA A 238 -4.16 -19.52 2.73
CA ALA A 238 -4.99 -19.76 3.91
C ALA A 238 -4.11 -19.70 5.15
N ASP A 239 -4.73 -19.74 6.33
CA ASP A 239 -4.02 -19.74 7.61
C ASP A 239 -2.95 -20.83 7.64
N HIS A 240 -1.70 -20.39 7.86
CA HIS A 240 -0.50 -21.23 7.88
C HIS A 240 -0.13 -21.96 6.57
N ILE A 241 -0.90 -21.80 5.49
CA ILE A 241 -0.65 -22.42 4.18
C ILE A 241 0.03 -21.42 3.25
N PHE A 242 1.36 -21.52 3.13
CA PHE A 242 2.17 -20.70 2.23
C PHE A 242 2.33 -21.37 0.87
N ASP A 243 2.00 -20.64 -0.19
CA ASP A 243 2.22 -21.04 -1.57
C ASP A 243 3.30 -20.13 -2.19
N PRO A 244 4.48 -20.66 -2.58
CA PRO A 244 5.57 -19.88 -3.18
C PRO A 244 5.26 -19.36 -4.58
N ASP A 245 4.27 -19.93 -5.27
CA ASP A 245 3.94 -19.59 -6.66
C ASP A 245 2.70 -18.69 -6.77
N SER A 246 1.89 -18.60 -5.73
CA SER A 246 0.72 -17.72 -5.68
C SER A 246 1.11 -16.24 -5.65
N VAL A 247 0.42 -15.43 -6.45
CA VAL A 247 0.63 -13.97 -6.57
C VAL A 247 -0.52 -13.24 -5.87
N SER A 248 -0.20 -12.26 -5.04
CA SER A 248 -1.22 -11.39 -4.45
C SER A 248 -1.91 -10.52 -5.51
N LYS A 249 -3.24 -10.50 -5.47
CA LYS A 249 -4.11 -9.65 -6.30
C LYS A 249 -4.57 -8.38 -5.58
N GLN A 250 -3.98 -8.09 -4.42
CA GLN A 250 -4.34 -6.98 -3.56
C GLN A 250 -3.14 -6.06 -3.40
N CYS A 251 -3.35 -4.76 -3.62
CA CYS A 251 -2.34 -3.72 -3.42
C CYS A 251 -1.79 -3.73 -1.99
N GLY A 252 -0.48 -3.49 -1.84
CA GLY A 252 0.16 -3.39 -0.53
C GLY A 252 0.03 -2.01 0.15
N ALA A 253 0.08 -2.00 1.48
CA ALA A 253 0.00 -0.80 2.31
C ALA A 253 1.11 0.23 2.00
N GLY A 254 2.35 -0.24 1.79
CA GLY A 254 3.49 0.62 1.46
C GLY A 254 3.33 1.30 0.10
N VAL A 255 2.76 0.58 -0.87
CA VAL A 255 2.44 1.10 -2.20
C VAL A 255 1.37 2.19 -2.12
N LEU A 256 0.29 1.96 -1.36
CA LEU A 256 -0.75 2.96 -1.12
C LEU A 256 -0.22 4.22 -0.43
N LEU A 257 0.65 4.05 0.59
CA LEU A 257 1.27 5.18 1.28
C LEU A 257 2.16 6.00 0.33
N LYS A 258 2.99 5.33 -0.48
CA LYS A 258 3.87 6.00 -1.46
C LYS A 258 3.06 6.80 -2.47
N ALA A 259 1.96 6.23 -2.98
CA ALA A 259 1.05 6.90 -3.92
C ALA A 259 0.33 8.10 -3.30
N LEU A 260 -0.16 7.98 -2.05
CA LEU A 260 -0.74 9.10 -1.31
C LEU A 260 0.26 10.25 -1.12
N MET A 261 1.51 9.93 -0.77
CA MET A 261 2.56 10.93 -0.55
C MET A 261 2.95 11.64 -1.85
N ALA A 262 3.05 10.92 -2.98
CA ALA A 262 3.36 11.52 -4.27
C ALA A 262 2.33 12.61 -4.65
N ARG A 263 1.04 12.33 -4.48
CA ARG A 263 -0.04 13.29 -4.77
C ARG A 263 -0.08 14.48 -3.82
N ALA A 264 0.34 14.31 -2.56
CA ALA A 264 0.40 15.42 -1.61
C ALA A 264 1.47 16.46 -2.00
N VAL A 265 2.52 16.03 -2.71
CA VAL A 265 3.58 16.92 -3.21
C VAL A 265 3.17 17.63 -4.52
N GLU A 266 2.24 17.08 -5.29
CA GLU A 266 1.72 17.68 -6.54
C GLU A 266 0.74 18.84 -6.33
N HIS A 267 0.27 19.07 -5.09
CA HIS A 267 -0.67 20.13 -4.73
C HIS A 267 -0.03 21.30 -3.96
N LEU A 268 1.31 21.40 -3.98
CA LEU A 268 2.10 22.54 -3.52
C LEU A 268 2.70 23.29 -4.71
#